data_AF-A0A8B6GE58-F1
#
_entry.id   AF-A0A8B6GE58-F1
#
_cell.length_a   1.000
_cell.length_b   1.000
_cell.length_c   1.000
_cell.angle_alpha   90.00
_cell.angle_beta   90.00
_cell.angle_gamma   90.00
#
_symmetry.space_group_name_H-M   'P 1'
#
loop_
_entity.id
_entity.type
_entity.pdbx_description
1 polymer ?
#
loop_
_entity_poly.entity_id
_entity_poly.type
_entity_poly.pdbx_seq_one_letter_code
_entity_poly.pdbx_strand_id
1 'polypeptide(L)'
;MALSKSFQKGQVPLACQLCEESNEIKWKCIQCDFLLCTKCQRLHEKVKSTDQHTIIDIKDIASHQKQTTDKLDFSNIPCGIHAGQTCCLYCKSCEVVVCPLCITTVHDKHKMIELAKGYELTMKTIKMCNSEIDKKLVQTVKVLSEIGIFKSSEDSKYEIEKQKIMSREKDLKNEVEKHTNKLLKELDQKKEILMKSVNDAEIRSEKIKTDLDFRKKNLSNALIYNNANQVFSIHSEEKTSRNQSVEHVETTFKKLPKFVPGKQVVEDFYLGSLVEIDENKNQFEFEVIKQYKTKLPLVENLVWCGDAQMWISHLKSHKLQKMQLTNESLKKMHSFKIDVYNMALLPSGDLLLSTKESNLKILSCTTSKVEPSKYSVNPLITLAVHVTSDHKILVSAKENQSKHYPVNGPRKVIMMNIDGRIENVYHTNNKGKQIFTVPRRITTDNDNNIYVIDIHDEDWDGRILALVKTNGVRWIYSGNPDINKEHTFKPKDLVVTKSDNIIVTDQSNHMIHIINTSGQCIHYLNTKDQLGVHFPTSLDIDNTGILYIGCYTYNSEPDEAKIYTVQVSGF
;
A
#
# COMPACT_ATOMS: atom_id res chain seq x y z
N MET A 1 -2.12 36.20 -9.10
CA MET A 1 -1.92 36.71 -10.46
C MET A 1 -0.61 36.14 -10.99
N ALA A 2 -0.67 34.98 -11.64
CA ALA A 2 0.48 34.32 -12.27
C ALA A 2 0.33 34.52 -13.79
N LEU A 3 1.30 35.18 -14.41
CA LEU A 3 1.33 35.37 -15.87
C LEU A 3 1.80 34.08 -16.53
N SER A 4 0.84 33.37 -17.12
CA SER A 4 1.05 32.30 -18.08
C SER A 4 1.66 32.86 -19.37
N LYS A 5 2.84 32.39 -19.78
CA LYS A 5 3.22 32.37 -21.21
C LYS A 5 3.93 31.06 -21.55
N SER A 6 3.36 30.38 -22.53
CA SER A 6 3.90 29.22 -23.23
C SER A 6 5.21 29.57 -23.92
N PHE A 7 6.30 28.91 -23.51
CA PHE A 7 7.58 29.00 -24.21
C PHE A 7 7.70 27.83 -25.19
N GLN A 8 7.92 28.13 -26.47
CA GLN A 8 8.32 27.13 -27.45
C GLN A 8 9.72 26.60 -27.10
N LYS A 9 9.87 25.27 -27.15
CA LYS A 9 11.08 24.53 -26.78
C LYS A 9 12.31 25.00 -27.56
N GLY A 10 13.40 25.34 -26.85
CA GLY A 10 14.77 25.17 -27.37
C GLY A 10 15.67 26.39 -27.55
N GLN A 11 15.31 27.60 -27.11
CA GLN A 11 16.24 28.75 -27.14
C GLN A 11 16.39 29.38 -25.75
N VAL A 12 17.65 29.53 -25.31
CA VAL A 12 18.01 30.32 -24.13
C VAL A 12 17.53 31.76 -24.35
N PRO A 13 16.88 32.42 -23.37
CA PRO A 13 16.47 33.81 -23.52
C PRO A 13 17.72 34.67 -23.66
N LEU A 14 17.94 35.24 -24.85
CA LEU A 14 18.97 36.26 -25.07
C LEU A 14 18.51 37.53 -24.33
N ALA A 15 19.18 37.87 -23.23
CA ALA A 15 18.92 39.08 -22.46
C ALA A 15 19.93 40.18 -22.79
N CYS A 16 19.58 41.43 -22.51
CA CYS A 16 20.47 42.55 -22.77
C CYS A 16 21.61 42.52 -21.77
N GLN A 17 22.85 42.65 -22.24
CA GLN A 17 24.03 42.55 -21.38
C GLN A 17 24.42 43.89 -20.74
N LEU A 18 23.68 44.97 -21.04
CA LEU A 18 23.88 46.31 -20.47
C LEU A 18 22.71 46.77 -19.59
N CYS A 19 21.63 46.00 -19.47
CA CYS A 19 20.53 46.32 -18.55
C CYS A 19 19.79 45.07 -18.07
N GLU A 20 19.16 45.19 -16.90
CA GLU A 20 18.37 44.11 -16.29
C GLU A 20 16.92 44.04 -16.82
N GLU A 21 16.57 44.87 -17.79
CA GLU A 21 15.23 44.86 -18.40
C GLU A 21 15.10 43.69 -19.39
N SER A 22 14.00 42.92 -19.29
CA SER A 22 13.64 41.81 -20.20
C SER A 22 13.17 42.28 -21.59
N ASN A 23 13.92 43.18 -22.21
CA ASN A 23 13.64 43.72 -23.54
C ASN A 23 14.11 42.79 -24.65
N GLU A 24 13.40 42.81 -25.78
CA GLU A 24 13.80 42.08 -27.00
C GLU A 24 15.16 42.57 -27.51
N ILE A 25 16.08 41.64 -27.76
CA ILE A 25 17.40 41.92 -28.32
C ILE A 25 17.32 41.95 -29.83
N LYS A 26 17.82 43.04 -30.41
CA LYS A 26 17.86 43.25 -31.86
C LYS A 26 19.25 43.56 -32.38
N TRP A 27 20.17 43.97 -31.51
CA TRP A 27 21.44 44.55 -31.91
C TRP A 27 22.62 43.83 -31.27
N LYS A 28 23.72 43.75 -31.99
CA LYS A 28 25.01 43.27 -31.49
C LYS A 28 26.09 44.30 -31.81
N CYS A 29 26.86 44.69 -30.80
CA CYS A 29 28.08 45.49 -31.02
C CYS A 29 29.24 44.56 -31.37
N ILE A 30 29.96 44.83 -32.46
CA ILE A 30 31.05 43.96 -32.93
C ILE A 30 32.28 44.08 -32.03
N GLN A 31 32.64 45.30 -31.62
CA GLN A 31 33.85 45.58 -30.85
C GLN A 31 33.73 45.16 -29.38
N CYS A 32 32.54 45.32 -28.79
CA CYS A 32 32.29 44.91 -27.40
C CYS A 32 31.75 43.49 -27.26
N ASP A 33 31.35 42.86 -28.37
CA ASP A 33 30.64 41.57 -28.41
C ASP A 33 29.32 41.54 -27.59
N PHE A 34 28.77 42.70 -27.23
CA PHE A 34 27.57 42.80 -26.42
C PHE A 34 26.28 42.71 -27.23
N LEU A 35 25.30 42.01 -26.66
CA LEU A 35 23.92 41.92 -27.11
C LEU A 35 23.07 43.03 -26.49
N LEU A 36 22.49 43.86 -27.35
CA LEU A 36 21.84 45.12 -26.98
C LEU A 36 20.36 45.11 -27.38
N CYS A 37 19.50 45.53 -26.45
CA CYS A 37 18.16 45.98 -26.81
C CYS A 37 18.23 47.37 -27.50
N THR A 38 17.17 47.78 -28.20
CA THR A 38 17.17 49.07 -28.93
C THR A 38 17.46 50.28 -28.05
N LYS A 39 17.09 50.25 -26.76
CA LYS A 39 17.44 51.34 -25.83
C LYS A 39 18.94 51.39 -25.56
N CYS A 40 19.55 50.25 -25.25
CA CYS A 40 20.97 50.15 -24.96
C CYS A 40 21.82 50.41 -26.20
N GLN A 41 21.38 50.01 -27.39
CA GLN A 41 22.04 50.35 -28.67
C GLN A 41 22.15 51.87 -28.85
N ARG A 42 21.05 52.61 -28.70
CA ARG A 42 21.06 54.09 -28.82
C ARG A 42 21.92 54.79 -27.77
N LEU A 43 22.05 54.21 -26.58
CA LEU A 43 22.93 54.74 -25.55
C LEU A 43 24.40 54.44 -25.87
N HIS A 44 24.68 53.22 -26.33
CA HIS A 44 26.01 52.77 -26.74
C HIS A 44 26.59 53.64 -27.86
N GLU A 45 25.77 54.07 -28.81
CA GLU A 45 26.18 55.01 -29.88
C GLU A 45 26.46 56.44 -29.39
N LYS A 46 25.93 56.82 -28.22
CA LYS A 46 26.04 58.19 -27.69
C LYS A 46 27.16 58.35 -26.66
N VAL A 47 27.71 57.26 -26.16
CA VAL A 47 28.80 57.28 -25.18
C VAL A 47 30.13 57.40 -25.93
N LYS A 48 30.93 58.42 -25.62
CA LYS A 48 32.19 58.74 -26.31
C LYS A 48 33.21 57.60 -26.40
N SER A 49 33.13 56.60 -25.52
CA SER A 49 34.02 55.44 -25.54
C SER A 49 33.55 54.33 -26.49
N THR A 50 32.33 54.40 -27.00
CA THR A 50 31.69 53.34 -27.80
C THR A 50 30.95 53.90 -29.02
N ASP A 51 31.01 55.20 -29.27
CA ASP A 51 30.34 55.90 -30.39
C ASP A 51 30.92 55.51 -31.76
N GLN A 52 32.17 55.04 -31.81
CA GLN A 52 32.80 54.49 -33.01
C GLN A 52 32.58 52.98 -33.17
N HIS A 53 31.87 52.32 -32.25
CA HIS A 53 31.63 50.90 -32.38
C HIS A 53 30.54 50.61 -33.41
N THR A 54 30.79 49.60 -34.23
CA THR A 54 29.85 49.10 -35.22
C THR A 54 28.80 48.25 -34.53
N ILE A 55 27.55 48.64 -34.67
CA ILE A 55 26.40 47.90 -34.16
C ILE A 55 25.58 47.39 -35.33
N ILE A 56 25.24 46.11 -35.29
CA ILE A 56 24.57 45.42 -36.39
C ILE A 56 23.31 44.73 -35.88
N ASP A 57 22.31 44.59 -36.74
CA ASP A 57 21.12 43.81 -36.41
C ASP A 57 21.52 42.32 -36.31
N ILE A 58 21.00 41.63 -35.30
CA ILE A 58 21.28 40.21 -35.07
C ILE A 58 20.86 39.35 -36.27
N LYS A 59 19.79 39.74 -36.98
CA LYS A 59 19.34 39.06 -38.20
C LYS A 59 20.33 39.20 -39.35
N ASP A 60 21.12 40.26 -39.34
CA ASP A 60 22.12 40.56 -40.36
C ASP A 60 23.52 40.02 -40.04
N ILE A 61 23.71 39.34 -38.91
CA ILE A 61 24.98 38.68 -38.56
C ILE A 61 25.39 37.66 -39.65
N ALA A 62 24.41 36.93 -40.21
CA ALA A 62 24.65 35.99 -41.31
C ALA A 62 24.98 36.69 -42.64
N SER A 63 24.46 37.91 -42.84
CA SER A 63 24.71 38.77 -44.01
C SER A 63 26.11 39.40 -43.94
N HIS A 64 26.52 39.85 -42.77
CA HIS A 64 27.85 40.42 -42.52
C HIS A 64 28.96 39.37 -42.52
N GLN A 65 28.71 38.14 -42.05
CA GLN A 65 29.66 37.03 -42.23
C GLN A 65 29.89 36.68 -43.71
N LYS A 66 28.96 37.02 -44.62
CA LYS A 66 29.12 36.86 -46.07
C LYS A 66 29.73 38.08 -46.77
N GLN A 67 29.71 39.27 -46.16
CA GLN A 67 30.30 40.49 -46.74
C GLN A 67 31.77 40.71 -46.32
N THR A 68 32.25 40.09 -45.24
CA THR A 68 33.70 39.96 -44.98
C THR A 68 34.30 38.84 -45.84
N THR A 69 34.19 38.97 -47.16
CA THR A 69 35.14 38.37 -48.10
C THR A 69 36.28 39.34 -48.39
N ASP A 70 36.66 40.17 -47.42
CA ASP A 70 37.95 40.82 -47.45
C ASP A 70 39.00 39.71 -47.48
N LYS A 71 39.90 39.77 -48.46
CA LYS A 71 41.07 38.90 -48.54
C LYS A 71 41.68 38.83 -47.14
N LEU A 72 41.73 37.64 -46.54
CA LEU A 72 42.36 37.41 -45.25
C LEU A 72 43.76 38.04 -45.27
N ASP A 73 43.94 39.14 -44.55
CA ASP A 73 45.21 39.86 -44.54
C ASP A 73 46.18 39.18 -43.57
N PHE A 74 47.06 38.37 -44.15
CA PHE A 74 48.11 37.67 -43.43
C PHE A 74 49.41 38.49 -43.28
N SER A 75 49.45 39.72 -43.82
CA SER A 75 50.71 40.44 -44.04
C SER A 75 51.27 41.20 -42.82
N ASN A 76 50.50 41.33 -41.73
CA ASN A 76 50.88 42.17 -40.57
C ASN A 76 50.61 41.52 -39.20
N ILE A 77 50.74 40.20 -39.05
CA ILE A 77 50.59 39.55 -37.74
C ILE A 77 51.85 39.80 -36.89
N PRO A 78 51.81 40.56 -35.78
CA PRO A 78 53.00 40.83 -34.99
C PRO A 78 53.43 39.60 -34.17
N CYS A 79 54.74 39.44 -33.97
CA CYS A 79 55.27 38.41 -33.09
C CYS A 79 55.17 38.85 -31.63
N GLY A 80 54.55 38.01 -30.79
CA GLY A 80 54.45 38.26 -29.34
C GLY A 80 55.75 38.09 -28.55
N ILE A 81 56.81 37.55 -29.17
CA ILE A 81 58.11 37.28 -28.53
C ILE A 81 59.19 38.24 -29.02
N HIS A 82 59.17 38.59 -30.30
CA HIS A 82 60.18 39.44 -30.93
C HIS A 82 59.54 40.76 -31.39
N ALA A 83 59.79 41.83 -30.63
CA ALA A 83 59.24 43.15 -30.91
C ALA A 83 59.63 43.65 -32.32
N GLY A 84 58.66 44.19 -33.05
CA GLY A 84 58.86 44.71 -34.42
C GLY A 84 58.96 43.65 -35.51
N GLN A 85 58.82 42.37 -35.19
CA GLN A 85 58.81 41.28 -36.16
C GLN A 85 57.40 40.85 -36.52
N THR A 86 57.20 40.43 -37.76
CA THR A 86 55.93 39.85 -38.23
C THR A 86 56.03 38.34 -38.40
N CYS A 87 54.98 37.64 -38.00
CA CYS A 87 54.82 36.22 -38.16
C CYS A 87 54.39 35.91 -39.60
N CYS A 88 55.16 35.06 -40.27
CA CYS A 88 54.95 34.71 -41.67
C CYS A 88 54.68 33.21 -41.89
N LEU A 89 54.86 32.38 -40.85
CA LEU A 89 54.71 30.92 -40.92
C LEU A 89 53.91 30.39 -39.72
N TYR A 90 53.34 29.19 -39.87
CA TYR A 90 52.64 28.49 -38.80
C TYR A 90 53.42 27.24 -38.39
N CYS A 91 53.74 27.12 -37.10
CA CYS A 91 54.36 25.95 -36.52
C CYS A 91 53.30 24.90 -36.23
N LYS A 92 53.24 23.83 -37.03
CA LYS A 92 52.27 22.74 -36.84
C LYS A 92 52.51 21.96 -35.53
N SER A 93 53.76 21.86 -35.08
CA SER A 93 54.10 21.11 -33.86
C SER A 93 53.62 21.81 -32.59
N CYS A 94 53.50 23.14 -32.61
CA CYS A 94 53.13 23.95 -31.44
C CYS A 94 51.79 24.68 -31.63
N GLU A 95 51.17 24.54 -32.79
CA GLU A 95 49.92 25.17 -33.19
C GLU A 95 49.89 26.71 -33.06
N VAL A 96 51.04 27.37 -33.28
CA VAL A 96 51.20 28.84 -33.17
C VAL A 96 51.79 29.46 -34.43
N VAL A 97 51.51 30.74 -34.65
CA VAL A 97 52.15 31.56 -35.68
C VAL A 97 53.54 32.00 -35.22
N VAL A 98 54.52 32.02 -36.13
CA VAL A 98 55.93 32.30 -35.81
C VAL A 98 56.57 33.24 -36.82
N CYS A 99 57.50 34.07 -36.34
CA CYS A 99 58.36 34.93 -37.18
C CYS A 99 59.70 34.21 -37.50
N PRO A 100 60.53 34.74 -38.42
CA PRO A 100 61.81 34.12 -38.76
C PRO A 100 62.76 33.90 -37.57
N LEU A 101 62.76 34.82 -36.60
CA LEU A 101 63.57 34.71 -35.37
C LEU A 101 63.06 33.61 -34.42
N CYS A 102 61.75 33.35 -34.37
CA CYS A 102 61.19 32.23 -33.59
C CYS A 102 61.66 30.87 -34.14
N ILE A 103 61.86 30.77 -35.46
CA ILE A 103 62.29 29.54 -36.11
C ILE A 103 63.73 29.21 -35.73
N THR A 104 64.62 30.19 -35.65
CA THR A 104 66.04 29.94 -35.33
C THR A 104 66.31 29.75 -33.84
N THR A 105 65.38 30.16 -32.97
CA THR A 105 65.58 30.16 -31.51
C THR A 105 64.84 29.02 -30.80
N VAL A 106 63.54 28.86 -31.07
CA VAL A 106 62.64 27.98 -30.29
C VAL A 106 62.02 26.88 -31.14
N HIS A 107 61.85 27.11 -32.45
CA HIS A 107 61.14 26.20 -33.34
C HIS A 107 62.04 25.60 -34.44
N ASP A 108 63.35 25.47 -34.17
CA ASP A 108 64.38 25.07 -35.14
C ASP A 108 64.17 23.66 -35.71
N LYS A 109 63.57 22.77 -34.91
CA LYS A 109 63.27 21.37 -35.25
C LYS A 109 61.78 21.10 -35.50
N HIS A 110 60.94 22.14 -35.45
CA HIS A 110 59.50 21.98 -35.60
C HIS A 110 59.03 22.13 -37.05
N LYS A 111 57.90 21.50 -37.37
CA LYS A 111 57.36 21.51 -38.74
C LYS A 111 56.64 22.82 -39.03
N MET A 112 57.18 23.61 -39.95
CA MET A 112 56.57 24.84 -40.44
C MET A 112 55.71 24.59 -41.68
N ILE A 113 54.59 25.31 -41.78
CA ILE A 113 53.77 25.39 -42.98
C ILE A 113 53.41 26.86 -43.27
N GLU A 114 52.95 27.12 -44.49
CA GLU A 114 52.42 28.42 -44.87
C GLU A 114 51.27 28.83 -43.94
N LEU A 115 51.28 30.10 -43.54
CA LEU A 115 50.32 30.65 -42.60
C LEU A 115 48.87 30.50 -43.06
N ALA A 116 48.60 30.68 -44.37
CA ALA A 116 47.28 30.47 -44.95
C ALA A 116 46.79 29.01 -44.80
N LYS A 117 47.67 28.03 -45.02
CA LYS A 117 47.37 26.61 -44.79
C LYS A 117 47.16 26.30 -43.31
N GLY A 118 47.94 26.93 -42.43
CA GLY A 118 47.75 26.84 -40.97
C GLY A 118 46.39 27.40 -40.53
N TYR A 119 45.98 28.54 -41.10
CA TYR A 119 44.67 29.15 -40.88
C TYR A 119 43.53 28.23 -41.33
N GLU A 120 43.60 27.67 -42.54
CA GLU A 120 42.58 26.73 -43.05
C GLU A 120 42.43 25.50 -42.15
N LEU A 121 43.55 24.90 -41.72
CA LEU A 121 43.55 23.77 -40.81
C LEU A 121 42.91 24.13 -39.46
N THR A 122 43.32 25.24 -38.87
CA THR A 122 42.80 25.71 -37.57
C THR A 122 41.31 26.05 -37.64
N MET A 123 40.88 26.72 -38.71
CA MET A 123 39.47 27.05 -38.95
C MET A 123 38.61 25.80 -39.15
N LYS A 124 39.15 24.77 -39.83
CA LYS A 124 38.46 23.49 -39.96
C LYS A 124 38.28 22.82 -38.59
N THR A 125 39.31 22.83 -37.75
CA THR A 125 39.24 22.31 -36.38
C THR A 125 38.22 23.08 -35.53
N ILE A 126 38.24 24.42 -35.56
CA ILE A 126 37.28 25.27 -34.83
C ILE A 126 35.84 24.97 -35.27
N LYS A 127 35.57 24.88 -36.58
CA LYS A 127 34.23 24.54 -37.10
C LYS A 127 33.77 23.16 -36.63
N MET A 128 34.68 22.18 -36.63
CA MET A 128 34.39 20.84 -36.14
C MET A 128 34.05 20.86 -34.64
N CYS A 129 34.88 21.50 -33.81
CA CYS A 129 34.62 21.67 -32.38
C CYS A 129 33.29 22.39 -32.10
N ASN A 130 32.96 23.45 -32.84
CA ASN A 130 31.69 24.15 -32.68
C ASN A 130 30.51 23.22 -32.95
N SER A 131 30.57 22.44 -34.04
CA SER A 131 29.52 21.46 -34.36
C SER A 131 29.38 20.35 -33.31
N GLU A 132 30.48 19.95 -32.66
CA GLU A 132 30.45 18.98 -31.56
C GLU A 132 29.84 19.57 -30.30
N ILE A 133 30.18 20.83 -29.97
CA ILE A 133 29.61 21.56 -28.84
C ILE A 133 28.11 21.76 -29.05
N ASP A 134 27.66 22.15 -30.24
CA ASP A 134 26.24 22.32 -30.56
C ASP A 134 25.45 21.02 -30.31
N LYS A 135 25.98 19.87 -30.73
CA LYS A 135 25.38 18.56 -30.46
C LYS A 135 25.28 18.26 -28.96
N LYS A 136 26.35 18.51 -28.20
CA LYS A 136 26.38 18.33 -26.74
C LYS A 136 25.40 19.25 -26.02
N LEU A 137 25.26 20.49 -26.49
CA LEU A 137 24.33 21.47 -25.93
C LEU A 137 22.88 21.03 -26.11
N VAL A 138 22.50 20.58 -27.31
CA VAL A 138 21.15 20.04 -27.58
C VAL A 138 20.84 18.86 -26.67
N GLN A 139 21.79 17.93 -26.49
CA GLN A 139 21.61 16.79 -25.60
C GLN A 139 21.43 17.21 -24.14
N THR A 140 22.22 18.18 -23.67
CA THR A 140 22.15 18.70 -22.30
C THR A 140 20.82 19.42 -22.03
N VAL A 141 20.34 20.22 -22.98
CA VAL A 141 19.02 20.90 -22.88
C VAL A 141 17.89 19.88 -22.79
N LYS A 142 17.97 18.77 -23.53
CA LYS A 142 16.99 17.68 -23.44
C LYS A 142 16.96 17.07 -22.04
N VAL A 143 18.12 16.76 -21.46
CA VAL A 143 18.24 16.24 -20.09
C VAL A 143 17.62 17.20 -19.07
N LEU A 144 17.90 18.50 -19.17
CA LEU A 144 17.30 19.50 -18.29
C LEU A 144 15.78 19.54 -18.39
N SER A 145 15.22 19.35 -19.59
CA SER A 145 13.78 19.29 -19.77
C SER A 145 13.15 18.05 -19.11
N GLU A 146 13.81 16.89 -19.19
CA GLU A 146 13.36 15.65 -18.55
C GLU A 146 13.42 15.76 -17.02
N ILE A 147 14.49 16.36 -16.47
CA ILE A 147 14.61 16.66 -15.04
C ILE A 147 13.47 17.59 -14.58
N GLY A 148 13.14 18.61 -15.38
CA GLY A 148 12.03 19.53 -15.08
C GLY A 148 10.68 18.82 -15.01
N ILE A 149 10.41 17.91 -15.97
CA ILE A 149 9.19 17.09 -15.98
C ILE A 149 9.14 16.20 -14.73
N PHE A 150 10.24 15.50 -14.42
CA PHE A 150 10.33 14.65 -13.23
C PHE A 150 10.04 15.43 -11.95
N LYS A 151 10.67 16.60 -11.78
CA LYS A 151 10.44 17.45 -10.61
C LYS A 151 8.96 17.85 -10.46
N SER A 152 8.31 18.25 -11.55
CA SER A 152 6.89 18.61 -11.51
C SER A 152 5.96 17.44 -11.21
N SER A 153 6.33 16.24 -11.65
CA SER A 153 5.63 14.99 -11.33
C SER A 153 5.73 14.69 -9.84
N GLU A 154 6.93 14.76 -9.27
CA GLU A 154 7.16 14.49 -7.84
C GLU A 154 6.47 15.52 -6.93
N ASP A 155 6.48 16.80 -7.28
CA ASP A 155 5.74 17.84 -6.56
C ASP A 155 4.23 17.54 -6.55
N SER A 156 3.69 17.04 -7.67
CA SER A 156 2.27 16.66 -7.78
C SER A 156 1.94 15.43 -6.93
N LYS A 157 2.81 14.40 -6.94
CA LYS A 157 2.66 13.20 -6.09
C LYS A 157 2.68 13.57 -4.60
N TYR A 158 3.62 14.43 -4.18
CA TYR A 158 3.72 14.93 -2.81
C TYR A 158 2.41 15.55 -2.32
N GLU A 159 1.80 16.44 -3.11
CA GLU A 159 0.55 17.11 -2.72
C GLU A 159 -0.64 16.13 -2.64
N ILE A 160 -0.71 15.13 -3.51
CA ILE A 160 -1.74 14.08 -3.45
C ILE A 160 -1.64 13.27 -2.15
N GLU A 161 -0.44 12.76 -1.82
CA GLU A 161 -0.24 11.94 -0.62
C GLU A 161 -0.48 12.75 0.66
N LYS A 162 -0.05 14.01 0.68
CA LYS A 162 -0.36 14.94 1.77
C LYS A 162 -1.87 15.11 1.97
N GLN A 163 -2.65 15.28 0.90
CA GLN A 163 -4.11 15.37 1.00
C GLN A 163 -4.75 14.09 1.54
N LYS A 164 -4.27 12.91 1.14
CA LYS A 164 -4.75 11.62 1.65
C LYS A 164 -4.54 11.50 3.16
N ILE A 165 -3.35 11.86 3.65
CA ILE A 165 -3.02 11.86 5.09
C ILE A 165 -3.98 12.77 5.86
N MET A 166 -4.16 14.01 5.38
CA MET A 166 -5.06 14.98 6.03
C MET A 166 -6.53 14.54 6.01
N SER A 167 -6.99 13.91 4.91
CA SER A 167 -8.35 13.38 4.84
C SER A 167 -8.56 12.26 5.86
N ARG A 168 -7.60 11.33 5.97
CA ARG A 168 -7.70 10.23 6.93
C ARG A 168 -7.69 10.71 8.38
N GLU A 169 -6.84 11.68 8.70
CA GLU A 169 -6.82 12.35 10.01
C GLU A 169 -8.21 12.91 10.37
N LYS A 170 -8.84 13.60 9.42
CA LYS A 170 -10.19 14.18 9.60
C LYS A 170 -11.25 13.10 9.83
N ASP A 171 -11.21 12.02 9.07
CA ASP A 171 -12.14 10.91 9.22
C ASP A 171 -12.02 10.25 10.60
N LEU A 172 -10.79 10.00 11.07
CA LEU A 172 -10.54 9.43 12.39
C LEU A 172 -11.06 10.35 13.51
N LYS A 173 -10.84 11.67 13.39
CA LYS A 173 -11.40 12.66 14.33
C LYS A 173 -12.93 12.60 14.37
N ASN A 174 -13.58 12.54 13.20
CA ASN A 174 -15.04 12.43 13.10
C ASN A 174 -15.57 11.14 13.73
N GLU A 175 -14.86 10.01 13.57
CA GLU A 175 -15.26 8.74 14.19
C GLU A 175 -15.16 8.78 15.72
N VAL A 176 -14.07 9.36 16.25
CA VAL A 176 -13.90 9.58 17.69
C VAL A 176 -15.00 10.48 18.23
N GLU A 177 -15.29 11.58 17.53
CA GLU A 177 -16.35 12.52 17.92
C GLU A 177 -17.73 11.85 17.91
N LYS A 178 -18.05 11.09 16.87
CA LYS A 178 -19.31 10.33 16.77
C LYS A 178 -19.47 9.33 17.90
N HIS A 179 -18.40 8.62 18.26
CA HIS A 179 -18.43 7.66 19.36
C HIS A 179 -18.59 8.37 20.72
N THR A 180 -17.89 9.48 20.91
CA THR A 180 -18.01 10.35 22.10
C THR A 180 -19.45 10.82 22.27
N ASN A 181 -20.04 11.39 21.22
CA ASN A 181 -21.43 11.86 21.23
C ASN A 181 -22.43 10.73 21.49
N LYS A 182 -22.16 9.51 21.02
CA LYS A 182 -23.01 8.35 21.31
C LYS A 182 -22.97 7.99 22.80
N LEU A 183 -21.78 7.89 23.40
CA LEU A 183 -21.63 7.56 24.82
C LEU A 183 -22.28 8.62 25.71
N LEU A 184 -22.13 9.90 25.36
CA LEU A 184 -22.80 11.00 26.06
C LEU A 184 -24.33 10.86 25.98
N LYS A 185 -24.89 10.62 24.79
CA LYS A 185 -26.34 10.38 24.62
C LYS A 185 -26.85 9.20 25.43
N GLU A 186 -26.12 8.08 25.45
CA GLU A 186 -26.50 6.91 26.25
C GLU A 186 -26.46 7.20 27.75
N LEU A 187 -25.49 8.01 28.21
CA LEU A 187 -25.41 8.44 29.60
C LEU A 187 -26.56 9.38 29.97
N ASP A 188 -26.89 10.34 29.11
CA ASP A 188 -28.00 11.27 29.29
C ASP A 188 -29.34 10.53 29.36
N GLN A 189 -29.59 9.59 28.45
CA GLN A 189 -30.81 8.76 28.47
C GLN A 189 -30.93 7.95 29.77
N LYS A 190 -29.84 7.34 30.23
CA LYS A 190 -29.83 6.58 31.49
C LYS A 190 -30.08 7.49 32.69
N LYS A 191 -29.53 8.71 32.66
CA LYS A 191 -29.80 9.75 33.68
C LYS A 191 -31.26 10.15 33.68
N GLU A 192 -31.86 10.44 32.52
CA GLU A 192 -33.27 10.81 32.42
C GLU A 192 -34.20 9.72 32.97
N ILE A 193 -33.97 8.46 32.58
CA ILE A 193 -34.77 7.32 33.07
C ILE A 193 -34.65 7.18 34.60
N LEU A 194 -33.42 7.28 35.13
CA LEU A 194 -33.20 7.21 36.57
C LEU A 194 -33.90 8.37 37.30
N MET A 195 -33.75 9.60 36.82
CA MET A 195 -34.35 10.78 37.45
C MET A 195 -35.88 10.73 37.42
N LYS A 196 -36.50 10.21 36.35
CA LYS A 196 -37.95 9.96 36.31
C LYS A 196 -38.38 8.99 37.40
N SER A 197 -37.69 7.86 37.55
CA SER A 197 -38.00 6.88 38.60
C SER A 197 -37.85 7.45 40.01
N VAL A 198 -36.85 8.31 40.24
CA VAL A 198 -36.64 8.98 41.53
C VAL A 198 -37.78 9.98 41.79
N ASN A 199 -38.10 10.82 40.81
CA ASN A 199 -39.17 11.82 40.93
C ASN A 199 -40.55 11.17 41.15
N ASP A 200 -40.84 10.05 40.49
CA ASP A 200 -42.08 9.30 40.70
C ASP A 200 -42.18 8.74 42.13
N ALA A 201 -41.06 8.25 42.68
CA ALA A 201 -41.00 7.77 44.06
C ALA A 201 -41.14 8.93 45.07
N GLU A 202 -40.56 10.09 44.77
CA GLU A 202 -40.69 11.32 45.56
C GLU A 202 -42.15 11.77 45.62
N ILE A 203 -42.83 11.90 44.47
CA ILE A 203 -44.25 12.28 44.39
C ILE A 203 -45.14 11.30 45.17
N ARG A 204 -44.90 9.98 45.06
CA ARG A 204 -45.66 8.98 45.83
C ARG A 204 -45.43 9.14 47.33
N SER A 205 -44.17 9.34 47.74
CA SER A 205 -43.81 9.53 49.15
C SER A 205 -44.44 10.79 49.74
N GLU A 206 -44.48 11.89 48.98
CA GLU A 206 -45.17 13.13 49.38
C GLU A 206 -46.67 12.91 49.56
N LYS A 207 -47.33 12.21 48.64
CA LYS A 207 -48.76 11.88 48.76
C LYS A 207 -49.04 11.06 50.02
N ILE A 208 -48.26 10.00 50.27
CA ILE A 208 -48.38 9.18 51.47
C ILE A 208 -48.18 10.04 52.73
N LYS A 209 -47.16 10.90 52.74
CA LYS A 209 -46.91 11.82 53.85
C LYS A 209 -48.11 12.73 54.12
N THR A 210 -48.68 13.35 53.08
CA THR A 210 -49.82 14.26 53.24
C THR A 210 -51.08 13.54 53.77
N ASP A 211 -51.33 12.31 53.33
CA ASP A 211 -52.43 11.48 53.84
C ASP A 211 -52.24 11.14 55.33
N LEU A 212 -51.02 10.69 55.69
CA LEU A 212 -50.67 10.37 57.07
C LEU A 212 -50.75 11.59 57.99
N ASP A 213 -50.28 12.75 57.54
CA ASP A 213 -50.36 14.01 58.29
C ASP A 213 -51.83 14.43 58.52
N PHE A 214 -52.69 14.27 57.50
CA PHE A 214 -54.13 14.54 57.62
C PHE A 214 -54.81 13.61 58.61
N ARG A 215 -54.58 12.30 58.50
CA ARG A 215 -55.11 11.28 59.43
C ARG A 215 -54.65 11.53 60.87
N LYS A 216 -53.36 11.82 61.06
CA LYS A 216 -52.80 12.17 62.39
C LYS A 216 -53.48 13.40 62.99
N LYS A 217 -53.73 14.43 62.17
CA LYS A 217 -54.44 15.64 62.62
C LYS A 217 -55.87 15.34 63.03
N ASN A 218 -56.60 14.52 62.26
CA ASN A 218 -57.97 14.11 62.58
C ASN A 218 -58.04 13.29 63.87
N LEU A 219 -57.12 12.33 64.04
CA LEU A 219 -56.99 11.56 65.29
C LEU A 219 -56.67 12.45 66.49
N SER A 220 -55.75 13.41 66.33
CA SER A 220 -55.39 14.35 67.40
C SER A 220 -56.59 15.23 67.79
N ASN A 221 -57.38 15.69 66.82
CA ASN A 221 -58.61 16.44 67.09
C ASN A 221 -59.65 15.58 67.83
N ALA A 222 -59.83 14.31 67.46
CA ALA A 222 -60.76 13.40 68.13
C ALA A 222 -60.37 13.12 69.60
N LEU A 223 -59.08 13.19 69.94
CA LEU A 223 -58.60 13.05 71.32
C LEU A 223 -58.87 14.30 72.19
N ILE A 224 -59.04 15.46 71.57
CA ILE A 224 -59.25 16.75 72.27
C ILE A 224 -60.74 17.05 72.45
N TYR A 225 -61.58 16.73 71.46
CA TYR A 225 -63.01 17.04 71.47
C TYR A 225 -63.87 15.82 71.86
N ASN A 226 -64.76 15.98 72.85
CA ASN A 226 -65.50 14.87 73.46
C ASN A 226 -66.90 14.64 72.84
N ASN A 227 -67.00 14.68 71.50
CA ASN A 227 -68.25 14.36 70.78
C ASN A 227 -68.27 12.88 70.37
N ALA A 228 -69.10 12.09 71.05
CA ALA A 228 -69.18 10.64 70.86
C ALA A 228 -69.44 10.22 69.40
N ASN A 229 -70.30 10.92 68.66
CA ASN A 229 -70.63 10.57 67.28
C ASN A 229 -69.44 10.79 66.31
N GLN A 230 -68.66 11.86 66.52
CA GLN A 230 -67.45 12.10 65.72
C GLN A 230 -66.36 11.08 66.02
N VAL A 231 -66.19 10.72 67.30
CA VAL A 231 -65.22 9.69 67.73
C VAL A 231 -65.57 8.33 67.14
N PHE A 232 -66.84 7.92 67.15
CA PHE A 232 -67.27 6.65 66.55
C PHE A 232 -67.09 6.62 65.02
N SER A 233 -67.36 7.73 64.32
CA SER A 233 -67.13 7.84 62.87
C SER A 233 -65.66 7.66 62.52
N ILE A 234 -64.77 8.41 63.17
CA ILE A 234 -63.31 8.32 62.95
C ILE A 234 -62.78 6.94 63.34
N HIS A 235 -63.29 6.34 64.42
CA HIS A 235 -62.90 4.98 64.82
C HIS A 235 -63.26 3.94 63.75
N SER A 236 -64.41 4.09 63.08
CA SER A 236 -64.81 3.19 61.99
C SER A 236 -63.93 3.34 60.74
N GLU A 237 -63.65 4.58 60.32
CA GLU A 237 -62.76 4.87 59.19
C GLU A 237 -61.36 4.31 59.43
N GLU A 238 -60.78 4.57 60.61
CA GLU A 238 -59.45 4.08 60.97
C GLU A 238 -59.38 2.57 61.17
N LYS A 239 -60.46 1.90 61.62
CA LYS A 239 -60.52 0.42 61.64
C LYS A 239 -60.36 -0.17 60.25
N THR A 240 -60.95 0.48 59.24
CA THR A 240 -60.87 0.07 57.84
C THR A 240 -59.46 0.28 57.28
N SER A 241 -58.84 1.42 57.60
CA SER A 241 -57.49 1.77 57.16
C SER A 241 -56.36 1.09 57.95
N ARG A 242 -56.59 0.65 59.21
CA ARG A 242 -55.58 -0.05 60.05
C ARG A 242 -55.13 -1.38 59.47
N ASN A 243 -55.98 -2.01 58.65
CA ASN A 243 -55.70 -3.28 57.98
C ASN A 243 -54.96 -3.09 56.65
N GLN A 244 -54.77 -1.86 56.17
CA GLN A 244 -53.94 -1.55 55.01
C GLN A 244 -52.53 -1.19 55.49
N SER A 245 -51.54 -2.01 55.13
CA SER A 245 -50.13 -1.66 55.34
C SER A 245 -49.79 -0.40 54.55
N VAL A 246 -49.02 0.52 55.14
CA VAL A 246 -48.49 1.68 54.42
C VAL A 246 -47.72 1.17 53.20
N GLU A 247 -48.10 1.65 52.01
CA GLU A 247 -47.49 1.25 50.76
C GLU A 247 -45.98 1.50 50.83
N HIS A 248 -45.18 0.46 50.65
CA HIS A 248 -43.73 0.58 50.73
C HIS A 248 -43.20 1.17 49.43
N VAL A 249 -42.68 2.40 49.51
CA VAL A 249 -42.00 3.03 48.37
C VAL A 249 -40.57 2.51 48.29
N GLU A 250 -40.19 1.95 47.14
CA GLU A 250 -38.84 1.46 46.90
C GLU A 250 -37.82 2.61 46.97
N THR A 251 -36.85 2.50 47.88
CA THR A 251 -35.77 3.50 48.08
C THR A 251 -34.45 3.10 47.42
N THR A 252 -34.40 1.93 46.78
CA THR A 252 -33.17 1.38 46.20
C THR A 252 -33.14 1.63 44.70
N PHE A 253 -32.55 2.76 44.30
CA PHE A 253 -32.44 3.12 42.89
C PHE A 253 -31.19 2.53 42.24
N LYS A 254 -31.33 2.17 40.95
CA LYS A 254 -30.17 1.79 40.12
C LYS A 254 -29.19 2.97 40.04
N LYS A 255 -27.90 2.71 40.26
CA LYS A 255 -26.86 3.73 40.13
C LYS A 255 -26.52 4.00 38.67
N LEU A 256 -26.07 5.22 38.38
CA LEU A 256 -25.51 5.55 37.07
C LEU A 256 -24.29 4.66 36.76
N PRO A 257 -24.10 4.29 35.47
CA PRO A 257 -22.90 3.57 35.06
C PRO A 257 -21.66 4.44 35.29
N LYS A 258 -20.56 3.80 35.69
CA LYS A 258 -19.25 4.46 35.81
C LYS A 258 -18.54 4.42 34.46
N PHE A 259 -18.02 5.56 34.02
CA PHE A 259 -17.07 5.58 32.91
C PHE A 259 -15.73 5.02 33.39
N VAL A 260 -15.25 3.97 32.73
CA VAL A 260 -13.93 3.40 32.96
C VAL A 260 -13.10 3.68 31.70
N PRO A 261 -12.08 4.54 31.78
CA PRO A 261 -11.19 4.77 30.65
C PRO A 261 -10.52 3.44 30.24
N GLY A 262 -10.48 3.16 28.94
CA GLY A 262 -9.65 2.06 28.43
C GLY A 262 -8.18 2.33 28.75
N LYS A 263 -7.46 1.35 29.29
CA LYS A 263 -5.98 1.40 29.36
C LYS A 263 -5.47 1.18 27.93
N GLN A 264 -4.94 2.23 27.32
CA GLN A 264 -4.78 2.36 25.86
C GLN A 264 -3.70 1.43 25.28
N VAL A 265 -3.95 0.87 24.10
CA VAL A 265 -2.93 0.78 23.04
C VAL A 265 -3.47 1.52 21.83
N VAL A 266 -2.65 2.40 21.26
CA VAL A 266 -2.92 3.19 20.04
C VAL A 266 -2.83 2.27 18.80
N GLU A 267 -3.45 1.10 18.85
CA GLU A 267 -3.45 0.11 17.75
C GLU A 267 -4.76 0.13 16.94
N ASP A 268 -5.83 0.69 17.48
CA ASP A 268 -7.14 0.77 16.80
C ASP A 268 -7.27 1.95 15.82
N PHE A 269 -6.34 2.92 15.86
CA PHE A 269 -6.37 4.14 15.04
C PHE A 269 -5.13 4.22 14.14
N TYR A 270 -5.05 3.32 13.16
CA TYR A 270 -3.97 3.36 12.17
C TYR A 270 -4.20 4.49 11.16
N LEU A 271 -3.31 5.48 11.18
CA LEU A 271 -3.29 6.59 10.21
C LEU A 271 -2.78 6.12 8.83
N GLY A 272 -2.04 5.01 8.80
CA GLY A 272 -1.20 4.61 7.68
C GLY A 272 0.28 4.71 8.03
N SER A 273 1.13 4.23 7.14
CA SER A 273 2.59 4.44 7.20
C SER A 273 3.04 5.01 5.87
N LEU A 274 4.00 5.93 5.91
CA LEU A 274 4.77 6.27 4.71
C LEU A 274 5.67 5.09 4.43
N VAL A 275 5.56 4.54 3.22
CA VAL A 275 6.38 3.41 2.77
C VAL A 275 7.04 3.85 1.49
N GLU A 276 8.36 3.65 1.38
CA GLU A 276 9.07 3.84 0.13
C GLU A 276 8.63 2.75 -0.83
N ILE A 277 7.85 3.14 -1.85
CA ILE A 277 7.55 2.28 -2.97
C ILE A 277 8.68 2.52 -3.97
N ASP A 278 9.60 1.57 -4.07
CA ASP A 278 10.70 1.63 -5.04
C ASP A 278 10.12 1.31 -6.44
N GLU A 279 9.50 2.32 -7.07
CA GLU A 279 8.79 2.21 -8.36
C GLU A 279 9.70 1.73 -9.53
N ASN A 280 11.03 1.78 -9.36
CA ASN A 280 12.02 1.53 -10.41
C ASN A 280 12.86 0.25 -10.24
N LYS A 281 12.46 -0.66 -9.36
CA LYS A 281 12.85 -2.06 -9.49
C LYS A 281 11.60 -2.87 -9.80
N ASN A 282 11.66 -3.72 -10.83
CA ASN A 282 10.98 -4.99 -10.72
C ASN A 282 11.58 -5.67 -9.48
N GLN A 283 11.01 -5.36 -8.30
CA GLN A 283 11.54 -5.82 -7.01
C GLN A 283 11.52 -7.35 -6.94
N PHE A 284 10.63 -7.95 -7.74
CA PHE A 284 10.50 -9.38 -7.94
C PHE A 284 10.62 -9.70 -9.43
N GLU A 285 11.57 -10.55 -9.77
CA GLU A 285 11.65 -11.24 -11.06
C GLU A 285 11.18 -12.68 -10.84
N PHE A 286 10.33 -13.16 -11.74
CA PHE A 286 9.74 -14.49 -11.67
C PHE A 286 10.27 -15.33 -12.82
N GLU A 287 10.96 -16.41 -12.49
CA GLU A 287 11.46 -17.37 -13.47
C GLU A 287 10.80 -18.73 -13.23
N VAL A 288 10.04 -19.20 -14.22
CA VAL A 288 9.51 -20.57 -14.18
C VAL A 288 10.67 -21.54 -14.36
N ILE A 289 11.07 -22.20 -13.27
CA ILE A 289 12.06 -23.27 -13.31
C ILE A 289 11.46 -24.48 -14.04
N LYS A 290 10.20 -24.83 -13.73
CA LYS A 290 9.58 -26.05 -14.23
C LYS A 290 8.08 -26.10 -14.10
N GLN A 291 7.46 -26.94 -14.93
CA GLN A 291 6.04 -27.32 -14.86
C GLN A 291 5.88 -28.83 -14.69
N TYR A 292 4.90 -29.24 -13.89
CA TYR A 292 4.59 -30.63 -13.56
C TYR A 292 3.11 -30.91 -13.79
N LYS A 293 2.78 -31.96 -14.55
CA LYS A 293 1.39 -32.40 -14.75
C LYS A 293 0.92 -33.27 -13.57
N THR A 294 -0.29 -33.02 -13.04
CA THR A 294 -0.77 -33.64 -11.79
C THR A 294 -1.78 -34.77 -11.96
N LYS A 295 -2.34 -34.99 -13.16
CA LYS A 295 -3.47 -35.92 -13.40
C LYS A 295 -4.71 -35.62 -12.56
N LEU A 296 -4.82 -34.40 -12.05
CA LEU A 296 -6.00 -33.85 -11.38
C LEU A 296 -6.53 -32.71 -12.24
N PRO A 297 -7.84 -32.45 -12.25
CA PRO A 297 -8.40 -31.32 -13.02
C PRO A 297 -8.12 -29.96 -12.36
N LEU A 298 -7.77 -29.95 -11.07
CA LEU A 298 -7.51 -28.76 -10.25
C LEU A 298 -6.62 -29.15 -9.07
N VAL A 299 -5.64 -28.30 -8.73
CA VAL A 299 -4.85 -28.42 -7.50
C VAL A 299 -5.41 -27.45 -6.45
N GLU A 300 -6.19 -27.96 -5.50
CA GLU A 300 -6.89 -27.12 -4.51
C GLU A 300 -6.09 -26.75 -3.27
N ASN A 301 -5.17 -27.63 -2.88
CA ASN A 301 -4.25 -27.42 -1.78
C ASN A 301 -2.90 -28.00 -2.21
N LEU A 302 -1.84 -27.32 -1.83
CA LEU A 302 -0.46 -27.69 -2.07
C LEU A 302 0.30 -27.47 -0.76
N VAL A 303 1.00 -28.49 -0.27
CA VAL A 303 1.85 -28.38 0.92
C VAL A 303 3.17 -29.11 0.69
N TRP A 304 4.26 -28.37 0.64
CA TRP A 304 5.63 -28.83 0.59
C TRP A 304 6.02 -29.51 1.91
N CYS A 305 6.65 -30.67 1.84
CA CYS A 305 7.01 -31.46 3.03
C CYS A 305 8.49 -31.86 3.11
N GLY A 306 9.36 -31.21 2.33
CA GLY A 306 10.80 -31.51 2.27
C GLY A 306 11.15 -32.59 1.25
N ASP A 307 12.45 -32.82 1.02
CA ASP A 307 12.98 -33.89 0.16
C ASP A 307 12.39 -33.96 -1.26
N ALA A 308 12.09 -32.81 -1.86
CA ALA A 308 11.40 -32.75 -3.15
C ALA A 308 10.02 -33.44 -3.13
N GLN A 309 9.34 -33.46 -1.99
CA GLN A 309 8.02 -34.06 -1.81
C GLN A 309 6.98 -33.01 -1.43
N MET A 310 5.76 -33.18 -1.94
CA MET A 310 4.62 -32.35 -1.60
C MET A 310 3.32 -33.16 -1.53
N TRP A 311 2.37 -32.63 -0.79
CA TRP A 311 0.99 -33.09 -0.76
C TRP A 311 0.14 -32.22 -1.66
N ILE A 312 -0.72 -32.86 -2.45
CA ILE A 312 -1.71 -32.19 -3.28
C ILE A 312 -3.08 -32.81 -3.06
N SER A 313 -4.13 -32.00 -3.16
CA SER A 313 -5.50 -32.52 -3.07
C SER A 313 -6.43 -31.94 -4.12
N HIS A 314 -7.51 -32.68 -4.35
CA HIS A 314 -8.66 -32.23 -5.12
C HIS A 314 -9.94 -32.79 -4.50
N LEU A 315 -10.77 -31.90 -3.95
CA LEU A 315 -11.99 -32.22 -3.20
C LEU A 315 -13.02 -32.96 -4.06
N LYS A 316 -13.32 -32.49 -5.27
CA LYS A 316 -14.37 -33.13 -6.09
C LYS A 316 -14.03 -34.57 -6.49
N SER A 317 -12.75 -34.93 -6.60
CA SER A 317 -12.35 -36.32 -6.87
C SER A 317 -12.02 -37.10 -5.59
N HIS A 318 -12.17 -36.47 -4.42
CA HIS A 318 -11.84 -37.03 -3.10
C HIS A 318 -10.39 -37.51 -3.02
N LYS A 319 -9.44 -36.87 -3.72
CA LYS A 319 -8.04 -37.35 -3.80
C LYS A 319 -7.13 -36.49 -2.93
N LEU A 320 -6.38 -37.13 -2.06
CA LEU A 320 -5.18 -36.59 -1.40
C LEU A 320 -3.97 -37.44 -1.85
N GLN A 321 -2.93 -36.82 -2.38
CA GLN A 321 -1.79 -37.52 -2.97
C GLN A 321 -0.47 -36.95 -2.47
N LYS A 322 0.45 -37.84 -2.10
CA LYS A 322 1.86 -37.48 -1.87
C LYS A 322 2.61 -37.65 -3.17
N MET A 323 3.32 -36.61 -3.58
CA MET A 323 4.01 -36.53 -4.85
C MET A 323 5.50 -36.30 -4.61
N GLN A 324 6.35 -37.02 -5.34
CA GLN A 324 7.78 -36.79 -5.44
C GLN A 324 8.06 -36.02 -6.73
N LEU A 325 8.76 -34.90 -6.60
CA LEU A 325 9.27 -34.11 -7.70
C LEU A 325 10.57 -34.75 -8.16
N THR A 326 10.62 -35.05 -9.46
CA THR A 326 11.82 -35.55 -10.13
C THR A 326 12.24 -34.60 -11.24
N ASN A 327 13.41 -34.84 -11.83
CA ASN A 327 13.90 -34.06 -12.97
C ASN A 327 13.06 -34.21 -14.25
N GLU A 328 12.16 -35.18 -14.32
CA GLU A 328 11.32 -35.39 -15.51
C GLU A 328 9.84 -35.19 -15.24
N SER A 329 9.34 -35.68 -14.10
CA SER A 329 7.89 -35.74 -13.85
C SER A 329 7.53 -35.71 -12.36
N LEU A 330 6.23 -35.65 -12.10
CA LEU A 330 5.66 -35.75 -10.76
C LEU A 330 5.27 -37.21 -10.49
N LYS A 331 6.01 -37.89 -9.61
CA LYS A 331 5.77 -39.31 -9.28
C LYS A 331 4.87 -39.42 -8.07
N LYS A 332 3.69 -40.01 -8.26
CA LYS A 332 2.77 -40.31 -7.15
C LYS A 332 3.35 -41.40 -6.25
N MET A 333 3.52 -41.09 -4.96
CA MET A 333 4.00 -42.02 -3.94
C MET A 333 2.84 -42.71 -3.21
N HIS A 334 1.88 -41.90 -2.74
CA HIS A 334 0.73 -42.36 -1.97
C HIS A 334 -0.54 -41.66 -2.44
N SER A 335 -1.69 -42.32 -2.25
CA SER A 335 -2.99 -41.77 -2.61
C SER A 335 -4.03 -42.22 -1.59
N PHE A 336 -4.81 -41.27 -1.10
CA PHE A 336 -5.89 -41.48 -0.14
C PHE A 336 -7.19 -40.95 -0.71
N LYS A 337 -8.30 -41.61 -0.35
CA LYS A 337 -9.64 -41.17 -0.72
C LYS A 337 -10.28 -40.43 0.45
N ILE A 338 -10.21 -39.09 0.43
CA ILE A 338 -10.68 -38.24 1.52
C ILE A 338 -11.00 -36.82 1.01
N ASP A 339 -12.04 -36.21 1.59
CA ASP A 339 -12.42 -34.82 1.36
C ASP A 339 -11.58 -33.88 2.23
N VAL A 340 -10.63 -33.19 1.61
CA VAL A 340 -9.73 -32.24 2.27
C VAL A 340 -10.09 -30.83 1.83
N TYR A 341 -10.54 -30.00 2.77
CA TYR A 341 -10.75 -28.57 2.52
C TYR A 341 -9.46 -27.77 2.60
N ASN A 342 -8.58 -28.15 3.52
CA ASN A 342 -7.25 -27.57 3.69
C ASN A 342 -6.37 -28.50 4.53
N MET A 343 -5.06 -28.29 4.51
CA MET A 343 -4.09 -29.11 5.23
C MET A 343 -2.87 -28.30 5.64
N ALA A 344 -2.19 -28.73 6.70
CA ALA A 344 -0.96 -28.12 7.20
C ALA A 344 -0.05 -29.19 7.80
N LEU A 345 1.27 -28.98 7.74
CA LEU A 345 2.24 -29.87 8.37
C LEU A 345 2.41 -29.54 9.84
N LEU A 346 2.40 -30.58 10.68
CA LEU A 346 2.80 -30.49 12.07
C LEU A 346 4.32 -30.60 12.20
N PRO A 347 4.91 -30.12 13.31
CA PRO A 347 6.33 -30.30 13.60
C PRO A 347 6.78 -31.78 13.65
N SER A 348 5.85 -32.71 13.92
CA SER A 348 6.11 -34.15 13.86
C SER A 348 6.32 -34.69 12.43
N GLY A 349 6.01 -33.88 11.40
CA GLY A 349 5.93 -34.31 10.01
C GLY A 349 4.60 -34.96 9.63
N ASP A 350 3.68 -35.12 10.60
CA ASP A 350 2.31 -35.56 10.30
C ASP A 350 1.53 -34.45 9.59
N LEU A 351 0.55 -34.83 8.78
CA LEU A 351 -0.27 -33.89 8.03
C LEU A 351 -1.62 -33.71 8.72
N LEU A 352 -1.92 -32.49 9.16
CA LEU A 352 -3.19 -32.13 9.78
C LEU A 352 -4.19 -31.72 8.70
N LEU A 353 -5.40 -32.30 8.74
CA LEU A 353 -6.40 -32.22 7.70
C LEU A 353 -7.69 -31.57 8.21
N SER A 354 -8.10 -30.50 7.56
CA SER A 354 -9.44 -29.90 7.65
C SER A 354 -10.38 -30.62 6.70
N THR A 355 -11.53 -31.06 7.21
CA THR A 355 -12.57 -31.77 6.45
C THR A 355 -13.94 -31.13 6.72
N LYS A 356 -15.03 -31.70 6.20
CA LYS A 356 -16.39 -31.23 6.51
C LYS A 356 -16.85 -31.57 7.95
N GLU A 357 -16.00 -32.22 8.74
CA GLU A 357 -16.29 -32.57 10.13
C GLU A 357 -15.87 -31.46 11.11
N SER A 358 -16.36 -31.55 12.34
CA SER A 358 -15.95 -30.66 13.44
C SER A 358 -14.58 -31.00 14.02
N ASN A 359 -14.12 -32.24 13.85
CA ASN A 359 -12.83 -32.70 14.32
C ASN A 359 -11.84 -32.70 13.16
N LEU A 360 -10.65 -32.19 13.38
CA LEU A 360 -9.56 -32.34 12.42
C LEU A 360 -9.12 -33.81 12.38
N LYS A 361 -8.52 -34.22 11.26
CA LYS A 361 -7.91 -35.55 11.11
C LYS A 361 -6.40 -35.40 10.96
N ILE A 362 -5.65 -36.41 11.38
CA ILE A 362 -4.20 -36.47 11.20
C ILE A 362 -3.91 -37.62 10.26
N LEU A 363 -3.14 -37.37 9.21
CA LEU A 363 -2.48 -38.41 8.43
C LEU A 363 -1.07 -38.59 8.98
N SER A 364 -0.85 -39.70 9.70
CA SER A 364 0.45 -39.90 10.34
C SER A 364 1.52 -40.31 9.34
N CYS A 365 2.69 -39.68 9.43
CA CYS A 365 3.86 -40.03 8.63
C CYS A 365 4.41 -41.42 8.99
N THR A 366 4.20 -41.87 10.24
CA THR A 366 4.69 -43.15 10.73
C THR A 366 3.78 -44.32 10.34
N THR A 367 2.47 -44.20 10.55
CA THR A 367 1.52 -45.28 10.29
C THR A 367 0.97 -45.25 8.87
N SER A 368 1.13 -44.13 8.15
CA SER A 368 0.53 -43.87 6.83
C SER A 368 -1.00 -44.05 6.83
N LYS A 369 -1.64 -43.78 7.97
CA LYS A 369 -3.11 -43.88 8.15
C LYS A 369 -3.69 -42.53 8.54
N VAL A 370 -4.94 -42.31 8.12
CA VAL A 370 -5.75 -41.18 8.54
C VAL A 370 -6.49 -41.55 9.83
N GLU A 371 -6.28 -40.76 10.87
CA GLU A 371 -6.82 -40.98 12.21
C GLU A 371 -7.55 -39.71 12.69
N PRO A 372 -8.57 -39.83 13.55
CA PRO A 372 -9.19 -38.67 14.18
C PRO A 372 -8.18 -37.98 15.10
N SER A 373 -8.15 -36.65 15.06
CA SER A 373 -7.32 -35.88 15.98
C SER A 373 -8.09 -35.47 17.23
N LYS A 374 -7.36 -35.01 18.25
CA LYS A 374 -7.92 -34.38 19.45
C LYS A 374 -8.42 -32.94 19.22
N TYR A 375 -8.10 -32.33 18.07
CA TYR A 375 -8.44 -30.94 17.80
C TYR A 375 -9.87 -30.84 17.26
N SER A 376 -10.72 -30.13 17.98
CA SER A 376 -12.16 -30.04 17.69
C SER A 376 -12.64 -28.59 17.73
N VAL A 377 -13.53 -28.25 16.79
CA VAL A 377 -14.22 -26.95 16.73
C VAL A 377 -15.73 -27.07 16.93
N ASN A 378 -16.19 -28.19 17.49
CA ASN A 378 -17.61 -28.49 17.74
C ASN A 378 -18.34 -27.28 18.39
N PRO A 379 -19.54 -26.89 17.91
CA PRO A 379 -20.37 -27.52 16.86
C PRO A 379 -20.13 -27.01 15.43
N LEU A 380 -19.03 -26.31 15.19
CA LEU A 380 -18.70 -25.79 13.86
C LEU A 380 -18.07 -26.86 12.97
N ILE A 381 -17.98 -26.60 11.67
CA ILE A 381 -17.18 -27.37 10.73
C ILE A 381 -15.89 -26.63 10.40
N THR A 382 -14.83 -27.37 10.14
CA THR A 382 -13.52 -26.81 9.78
C THR A 382 -13.51 -26.34 8.32
N LEU A 383 -12.75 -25.28 8.04
CA LEU A 383 -12.52 -24.74 6.69
C LEU A 383 -11.05 -24.76 6.34
N ALA A 384 -10.22 -24.17 7.21
CA ALA A 384 -8.79 -24.03 7.03
C ALA A 384 -8.03 -24.43 8.28
N VAL A 385 -6.79 -24.86 8.11
CA VAL A 385 -5.87 -25.15 9.20
C VAL A 385 -4.48 -24.64 8.84
N HIS A 386 -3.80 -24.03 9.80
CA HIS A 386 -2.42 -23.57 9.65
C HIS A 386 -1.64 -23.82 10.93
N VAL A 387 -0.35 -24.07 10.80
CA VAL A 387 0.57 -24.24 11.93
C VAL A 387 1.53 -23.07 11.93
N THR A 388 1.54 -22.31 13.02
CA THR A 388 2.34 -21.10 13.18
C THR A 388 3.81 -21.41 13.45
N SER A 389 4.67 -20.39 13.36
CA SER A 389 6.11 -20.54 13.60
C SER A 389 6.43 -20.98 15.04
N ASP A 390 5.57 -20.60 16.01
CA ASP A 390 5.63 -21.03 17.41
C ASP A 390 4.83 -22.33 17.70
N HIS A 391 4.51 -23.10 16.65
CA HIS A 391 3.88 -24.43 16.71
C HIS A 391 2.46 -24.46 17.29
N LYS A 392 1.73 -23.35 17.22
CA LYS A 392 0.30 -23.30 17.49
C LYS A 392 -0.49 -23.67 16.25
N ILE A 393 -1.71 -24.13 16.46
CA ILE A 393 -2.63 -24.57 15.42
C ILE A 393 -3.74 -23.53 15.30
N LEU A 394 -3.83 -22.89 14.15
CA LEU A 394 -4.96 -22.05 13.78
C LEU A 394 -5.97 -22.89 13.02
N VAL A 395 -7.24 -22.79 13.40
CA VAL A 395 -8.35 -23.47 12.74
C VAL A 395 -9.42 -22.46 12.41
N SER A 396 -9.73 -22.33 11.13
CA SER A 396 -10.88 -21.56 10.69
C SER A 396 -12.12 -22.45 10.67
N ALA A 397 -13.23 -21.95 11.19
CA ALA A 397 -14.45 -22.70 11.35
C ALA A 397 -15.72 -21.87 11.12
N LYS A 398 -16.76 -22.52 10.61
CA LYS A 398 -18.08 -21.93 10.36
C LYS A 398 -19.23 -22.84 10.77
N GLU A 399 -20.45 -22.30 10.77
CA GLU A 399 -21.68 -23.05 11.00
C GLU A 399 -21.90 -24.19 9.99
N ASN A 400 -22.52 -25.27 10.48
CA ASN A 400 -22.85 -26.46 9.69
C ASN A 400 -24.20 -26.31 8.96
N GLN A 401 -24.34 -25.30 8.08
CA GLN A 401 -25.51 -25.16 7.20
C GLN A 401 -25.07 -24.84 5.77
N SER A 402 -25.72 -25.46 4.78
CA SER A 402 -25.13 -25.66 3.45
C SER A 402 -25.83 -24.96 2.29
N LYS A 403 -26.63 -23.91 2.49
CA LYS A 403 -27.22 -23.17 1.36
C LYS A 403 -27.27 -21.65 1.53
N HIS A 404 -27.54 -21.13 2.72
CA HIS A 404 -27.49 -19.69 2.97
C HIS A 404 -26.68 -19.40 4.22
N TYR A 405 -25.82 -18.38 4.15
CA TYR A 405 -25.03 -17.90 5.27
C TYR A 405 -25.93 -17.10 6.21
N PRO A 406 -26.37 -17.63 7.38
CA PRO A 406 -27.13 -16.83 8.32
C PRO A 406 -26.35 -15.57 8.67
N VAL A 407 -27.01 -14.41 8.67
CA VAL A 407 -26.36 -13.11 8.90
C VAL A 407 -25.52 -13.09 10.19
N ASN A 408 -25.93 -13.87 11.20
CA ASN A 408 -25.26 -14.00 12.50
C ASN A 408 -24.80 -15.44 12.81
N GLY A 409 -24.45 -16.23 11.79
CA GLY A 409 -23.89 -17.58 11.99
C GLY A 409 -22.56 -17.55 12.75
N PRO A 410 -22.32 -18.47 13.71
CA PRO A 410 -21.06 -18.50 14.45
C PRO A 410 -19.88 -18.86 13.53
N ARG A 411 -18.98 -17.90 13.34
CA ARG A 411 -17.78 -18.03 12.51
C ARG A 411 -16.57 -17.53 13.26
N LYS A 412 -15.51 -18.30 13.25
CA LYS A 412 -14.34 -18.02 14.08
C LYS A 412 -13.06 -18.60 13.51
N VAL A 413 -11.96 -17.95 13.86
CA VAL A 413 -10.62 -18.54 13.82
C VAL A 413 -10.23 -18.87 15.25
N ILE A 414 -9.82 -20.11 15.50
CA ILE A 414 -9.47 -20.61 16.82
C ILE A 414 -7.98 -20.94 16.83
N MET A 415 -7.25 -20.38 17.79
CA MET A 415 -5.85 -20.70 18.04
C MET A 415 -5.78 -21.72 19.18
N MET A 416 -5.10 -22.84 18.92
CA MET A 416 -4.90 -23.93 19.87
C MET A 416 -3.41 -24.22 20.03
N ASN A 417 -3.01 -24.62 21.23
CA ASN A 417 -1.72 -25.24 21.45
C ASN A 417 -1.72 -26.66 20.85
N ILE A 418 -0.53 -27.20 20.59
CA ILE A 418 -0.36 -28.58 20.08
C ILE A 418 -0.87 -29.65 21.07
N ASP A 419 -1.08 -29.30 22.34
CA ASP A 419 -1.73 -30.16 23.32
C ASP A 419 -3.26 -30.25 23.13
N GLY A 420 -3.86 -29.32 22.37
CA GLY A 420 -5.28 -29.19 22.08
C GLY A 420 -6.00 -28.10 22.88
N ARG A 421 -5.32 -27.39 23.80
CA ARG A 421 -5.91 -26.31 24.58
C ARG A 421 -6.11 -25.06 23.72
N ILE A 422 -7.32 -24.50 23.75
CA ILE A 422 -7.65 -23.24 23.07
C ILE A 422 -6.96 -22.09 23.80
N GLU A 423 -6.16 -21.32 23.07
CA GLU A 423 -5.51 -20.11 23.56
C GLU A 423 -6.31 -18.85 23.25
N ASN A 424 -6.82 -18.75 22.02
CA ASN A 424 -7.58 -17.58 21.60
C ASN A 424 -8.68 -17.91 20.56
N VAL A 425 -9.71 -17.08 20.49
CA VAL A 425 -10.85 -17.24 19.57
C VAL A 425 -11.23 -15.91 18.94
N TYR A 426 -10.87 -15.74 17.68
CA TYR A 426 -11.21 -14.59 16.85
C TYR A 426 -12.59 -14.79 16.25
N HIS A 427 -13.52 -13.86 16.49
CA HIS A 427 -14.88 -13.96 15.94
C HIS A 427 -15.61 -12.61 15.85
N THR A 428 -15.33 -11.70 16.78
CA THR A 428 -15.93 -10.35 16.83
C THR A 428 -14.86 -9.27 16.92
N ASN A 429 -15.22 -8.04 16.57
CA ASN A 429 -14.40 -6.87 16.83
C ASN A 429 -14.68 -6.30 18.24
N ASN A 430 -13.98 -5.24 18.61
CA ASN A 430 -14.13 -4.55 19.90
C ASN A 430 -15.54 -3.99 20.15
N LYS A 431 -16.41 -3.95 19.14
CA LYS A 431 -17.82 -3.52 19.22
C LYS A 431 -18.79 -4.71 19.31
N GLY A 432 -18.29 -5.94 19.45
CA GLY A 432 -19.09 -7.17 19.47
C GLY A 432 -19.68 -7.55 18.11
N LYS A 433 -19.28 -6.90 17.01
CA LYS A 433 -19.74 -7.23 15.66
C LYS A 433 -18.88 -8.33 15.06
N GLN A 434 -19.52 -9.32 14.45
CA GLN A 434 -18.85 -10.40 13.72
C GLN A 434 -17.93 -9.86 12.61
N ILE A 435 -16.71 -10.40 12.54
CA ILE A 435 -15.69 -9.94 11.57
C ILE A 435 -15.61 -10.80 10.30
N PHE A 436 -16.03 -12.06 10.38
CA PHE A 436 -15.91 -13.02 9.27
C PHE A 436 -17.25 -13.29 8.57
N THR A 437 -17.20 -13.37 7.24
CA THR A 437 -18.31 -13.89 6.43
C THR A 437 -18.10 -15.37 6.10
N VAL A 438 -16.95 -15.76 5.55
CA VAL A 438 -16.53 -17.15 5.35
C VAL A 438 -15.00 -17.20 5.36
N PRO A 439 -14.37 -17.46 6.53
CA PRO A 439 -12.91 -17.44 6.65
C PRO A 439 -12.31 -18.71 6.03
N ARG A 440 -11.95 -18.68 4.75
CA ARG A 440 -11.68 -19.89 3.94
C ARG A 440 -10.23 -20.35 3.92
N ARG A 441 -9.27 -19.43 4.08
CA ARG A 441 -7.84 -19.73 4.20
C ARG A 441 -7.24 -18.86 5.28
N ILE A 442 -6.21 -19.38 5.92
CA ILE A 442 -5.51 -18.71 7.02
C ILE A 442 -4.01 -18.99 6.91
N THR A 443 -3.20 -17.99 7.22
CA THR A 443 -1.74 -18.11 7.33
C THR A 443 -1.22 -17.12 8.36
N THR A 444 0.07 -17.18 8.69
CA THR A 444 0.76 -16.20 9.53
C THR A 444 2.07 -15.74 8.92
N ASP A 445 2.48 -14.52 9.28
CA ASP A 445 3.86 -14.05 9.08
C ASP A 445 4.81 -14.59 10.17
N ASN A 446 6.09 -14.21 10.09
CA ASN A 446 7.11 -14.64 11.05
C ASN A 446 6.81 -14.21 12.50
N ASP A 447 6.11 -13.08 12.67
CA ASP A 447 5.70 -12.51 13.96
C ASP A 447 4.35 -13.07 14.49
N ASN A 448 3.81 -14.09 13.80
CA ASN A 448 2.54 -14.74 14.06
C ASN A 448 1.32 -13.80 13.97
N ASN A 449 1.40 -12.75 13.15
CA ASN A 449 0.23 -11.98 12.76
C ASN A 449 -0.61 -12.80 11.78
N ILE A 450 -1.92 -12.79 11.97
CA ILE A 450 -2.84 -13.70 11.28
C ILE A 450 -3.46 -13.01 10.07
N TYR A 451 -3.38 -13.69 8.92
CA TYR A 451 -4.01 -13.27 7.67
C TYR A 451 -5.06 -14.29 7.25
N VAL A 452 -6.25 -13.81 6.90
CA VAL A 452 -7.39 -14.65 6.58
C VAL A 452 -7.98 -14.23 5.24
N ILE A 453 -8.13 -15.17 4.30
CA ILE A 453 -9.04 -14.96 3.17
C ILE A 453 -10.46 -15.16 3.67
N ASP A 454 -11.27 -14.11 3.59
CA ASP A 454 -12.68 -14.11 3.96
C ASP A 454 -13.52 -13.90 2.71
N ILE A 455 -14.40 -14.85 2.39
CA ILE A 455 -15.27 -14.81 1.21
C ILE A 455 -16.60 -14.15 1.58
N HIS A 456 -17.02 -13.17 0.79
CA HIS A 456 -18.15 -12.29 1.04
C HIS A 456 -19.48 -12.82 0.53
N ASP A 457 -19.46 -13.55 -0.59
CA ASP A 457 -20.68 -13.96 -1.28
C ASP A 457 -20.55 -15.32 -1.98
N GLU A 458 -21.60 -15.70 -2.70
CA GLU A 458 -21.67 -16.95 -3.47
C GLU A 458 -20.83 -16.92 -4.76
N ASP A 459 -20.48 -15.73 -5.24
CA ASP A 459 -19.66 -15.52 -6.44
C ASP A 459 -18.15 -15.66 -6.17
N TRP A 460 -17.80 -15.97 -4.93
CA TRP A 460 -16.42 -16.09 -4.45
C TRP A 460 -15.65 -14.77 -4.44
N ASP A 461 -16.35 -13.63 -4.41
CA ASP A 461 -15.70 -12.36 -4.10
C ASP A 461 -15.19 -12.38 -2.66
N GLY A 462 -13.98 -11.92 -2.46
CA GLY A 462 -13.27 -12.09 -1.21
C GLY A 462 -12.46 -10.88 -0.80
N ARG A 463 -11.90 -10.99 0.40
CA ARG A 463 -10.95 -10.03 0.95
C ARG A 463 -9.90 -10.76 1.77
N ILE A 464 -8.81 -10.08 2.05
CA ILE A 464 -7.84 -10.49 3.06
C ILE A 464 -8.05 -9.63 4.29
N LEU A 465 -8.12 -10.29 5.44
CA LEU A 465 -8.20 -9.67 6.76
C LEU A 465 -6.87 -9.92 7.49
N ALA A 466 -6.18 -8.85 7.89
CA ALA A 466 -5.16 -8.95 8.92
C ALA A 466 -5.80 -8.77 10.29
N LEU A 467 -5.61 -9.72 11.20
CA LEU A 467 -6.25 -9.69 12.53
C LEU A 467 -5.38 -8.96 13.56
N VAL A 468 -6.04 -8.34 14.54
CA VAL A 468 -5.37 -7.84 15.75
C VAL A 468 -5.25 -8.98 16.76
N LYS A 469 -4.13 -9.07 17.48
CA LYS A 469 -3.87 -10.13 18.48
C LYS A 469 -4.97 -10.23 19.54
N THR A 470 -5.61 -9.12 19.90
CA THR A 470 -6.66 -9.01 20.92
C THR A 470 -8.10 -9.16 20.41
N ASN A 471 -8.30 -9.58 19.15
CA ASN A 471 -9.54 -9.52 18.36
C ASN A 471 -9.75 -8.19 17.61
N GLY A 472 -10.39 -8.29 16.45
CA GLY A 472 -10.55 -7.18 15.51
C GLY A 472 -9.76 -7.37 14.22
N VAL A 473 -9.78 -6.34 13.37
CA VAL A 473 -9.15 -6.34 12.05
C VAL A 473 -8.24 -5.12 11.97
N ARG A 474 -6.95 -5.36 11.70
CA ARG A 474 -5.92 -4.33 11.52
C ARG A 474 -6.09 -3.59 10.20
N TRP A 475 -6.29 -4.33 9.11
CA TRP A 475 -6.56 -3.80 7.79
C TRP A 475 -7.31 -4.83 6.92
N ILE A 476 -7.90 -4.34 5.83
CA ILE A 476 -8.62 -5.14 4.84
C ILE A 476 -8.00 -4.86 3.47
N TYR A 477 -7.73 -5.92 2.71
CA TYR A 477 -7.33 -5.83 1.31
C TYR A 477 -8.39 -6.49 0.42
N SER A 478 -8.91 -5.75 -0.55
CA SER A 478 -10.03 -6.16 -1.42
C SER A 478 -9.62 -6.29 -2.89
N GLY A 479 -8.35 -6.56 -3.17
CA GLY A 479 -7.84 -6.70 -4.54
C GLY A 479 -7.39 -5.38 -5.15
N ASN A 480 -7.12 -5.41 -6.46
CA ASN A 480 -6.68 -4.23 -7.20
C ASN A 480 -7.90 -3.37 -7.57
N PRO A 481 -7.99 -2.10 -7.12
CA PRO A 481 -9.08 -1.22 -7.48
C PRO A 481 -9.09 -0.81 -8.97
N ASP A 482 -7.95 -0.93 -9.66
CA ASP A 482 -7.74 -0.48 -11.04
C ASP A 482 -7.82 -1.61 -12.09
N ILE A 483 -7.81 -2.88 -11.67
CA ILE A 483 -8.04 -4.00 -12.60
C ILE A 483 -9.53 -4.00 -12.99
N ASN A 484 -9.78 -3.96 -14.30
CA ASN A 484 -11.09 -3.89 -14.96
C ASN A 484 -12.25 -4.44 -14.11
N LYS A 485 -13.28 -3.60 -13.91
CA LYS A 485 -14.52 -3.88 -13.16
C LYS A 485 -15.33 -5.12 -13.62
N GLU A 486 -14.88 -5.86 -14.63
CA GLU A 486 -15.55 -7.04 -15.16
C GLU A 486 -15.41 -8.26 -14.24
N HIS A 487 -14.37 -8.32 -13.40
CA HIS A 487 -14.11 -9.47 -12.53
C HIS A 487 -13.75 -9.01 -11.11
N THR A 488 -14.46 -9.57 -10.12
CA THR A 488 -14.23 -9.32 -8.69
C THR A 488 -12.95 -10.00 -8.19
N PHE A 489 -12.45 -9.61 -7.02
CA PHE A 489 -11.24 -10.20 -6.44
C PHE A 489 -11.57 -11.59 -5.88
N LYS A 490 -11.04 -12.66 -6.51
CA LYS A 490 -11.37 -14.05 -6.14
C LYS A 490 -10.18 -14.78 -5.53
N PRO A 491 -9.82 -14.44 -4.28
CA PRO A 491 -8.68 -15.06 -3.64
C PRO A 491 -8.93 -16.54 -3.32
N LYS A 492 -7.98 -17.41 -3.70
CA LYS A 492 -8.09 -18.87 -3.46
C LYS A 492 -7.12 -19.38 -2.42
N ASP A 493 -5.92 -18.84 -2.40
CA ASP A 493 -4.87 -19.23 -1.48
C ASP A 493 -3.93 -18.07 -1.18
N LEU A 494 -3.29 -18.14 -0.01
CA LEU A 494 -2.27 -17.18 0.40
C LEU A 494 -1.13 -17.87 1.15
N VAL A 495 0.07 -17.34 0.98
CA VAL A 495 1.29 -17.76 1.68
C VAL A 495 2.09 -16.53 2.09
N VAL A 496 2.99 -16.67 3.06
CA VAL A 496 3.88 -15.59 3.48
C VAL A 496 5.32 -16.01 3.21
N THR A 497 6.09 -15.11 2.61
CA THR A 497 7.51 -15.33 2.33
C THR A 497 8.33 -15.16 3.60
N LYS A 498 9.60 -15.57 3.56
CA LYS A 498 10.53 -15.34 4.68
C LYS A 498 10.79 -13.86 4.97
N SER A 499 10.60 -13.01 3.96
CA SER A 499 10.71 -11.56 4.06
C SER A 499 9.37 -10.89 4.46
N ASP A 500 8.42 -11.66 5.00
CA ASP A 500 7.09 -11.21 5.46
C ASP A 500 6.21 -10.57 4.38
N ASN A 501 6.44 -10.91 3.11
CA ASN A 501 5.53 -10.54 2.02
C ASN A 501 4.43 -11.60 1.88
N ILE A 502 3.19 -11.14 1.81
CA ILE A 502 2.00 -11.97 1.67
C ILE A 502 1.70 -12.13 0.18
N ILE A 503 1.78 -13.36 -0.33
CA ILE A 503 1.47 -13.70 -1.72
C ILE A 503 0.07 -14.28 -1.77
N VAL A 504 -0.78 -13.73 -2.63
CA VAL A 504 -2.18 -14.15 -2.76
C VAL A 504 -2.49 -14.42 -4.21
N THR A 505 -3.18 -15.54 -4.48
CA THR A 505 -3.73 -15.82 -5.82
C THR A 505 -5.02 -15.05 -6.03
N ASP A 506 -5.21 -14.47 -7.21
CA ASP A 506 -6.52 -14.03 -7.70
C ASP A 506 -6.86 -14.88 -8.93
N GLN A 507 -7.67 -15.92 -8.69
CA GLN A 507 -7.84 -17.00 -9.65
C GLN A 507 -8.47 -16.52 -10.96
N SER A 508 -9.58 -15.79 -10.87
CA SER A 508 -10.37 -15.39 -12.05
C SER A 508 -9.64 -14.35 -12.89
N ASN A 509 -8.82 -13.52 -12.27
CA ASN A 509 -8.02 -12.52 -12.96
C ASN A 509 -6.68 -13.05 -13.49
N HIS A 510 -6.32 -14.32 -13.21
CA HIS A 510 -5.02 -14.88 -13.55
C HIS A 510 -3.84 -14.09 -12.95
N MET A 511 -4.00 -13.63 -11.71
CA MET A 511 -3.02 -12.78 -11.06
C MET A 511 -2.48 -13.42 -9.78
N ILE A 512 -1.29 -12.99 -9.40
CA ILE A 512 -0.77 -13.08 -8.04
C ILE A 512 -0.53 -11.65 -7.55
N HIS A 513 -0.97 -11.38 -6.32
CA HIS A 513 -0.76 -10.11 -5.65
C HIS A 513 0.27 -10.32 -4.54
N ILE A 514 1.28 -9.46 -4.48
CA ILE A 514 2.25 -9.44 -3.37
C ILE A 514 1.95 -8.22 -2.51
N ILE A 515 1.67 -8.47 -1.23
CA ILE A 515 1.20 -7.48 -0.27
C ILE A 515 2.16 -7.46 0.90
N ASN A 516 2.58 -6.29 1.36
CA ASN A 516 3.39 -6.18 2.57
C ASN A 516 2.54 -6.36 3.85
N THR A 517 3.18 -6.52 5.00
CA THR A 517 2.47 -6.69 6.30
C THR A 517 1.59 -5.50 6.70
N SER A 518 1.73 -4.34 6.06
CA SER A 518 0.90 -3.16 6.26
C SER A 518 -0.39 -3.14 5.44
N GLY A 519 -0.58 -4.12 4.53
CA GLY A 519 -1.76 -4.26 3.70
C GLY A 519 -1.69 -3.55 2.35
N GLN A 520 -0.51 -3.05 1.95
CA GLN A 520 -0.29 -2.43 0.65
C GLN A 520 0.16 -3.48 -0.36
N CYS A 521 -0.46 -3.49 -1.54
CA CYS A 521 0.03 -4.28 -2.66
C CYS A 521 1.30 -3.63 -3.22
N ILE A 522 2.40 -4.36 -3.21
CA ILE A 522 3.71 -3.93 -3.71
C ILE A 522 4.03 -4.49 -5.09
N HIS A 523 3.33 -5.55 -5.53
CA HIS A 523 3.49 -6.09 -6.88
C HIS A 523 2.27 -6.85 -7.37
N TYR A 524 1.97 -6.73 -8.66
CA TYR A 524 0.97 -7.52 -9.37
C TYR A 524 1.66 -8.35 -10.45
N LEU A 525 1.51 -9.66 -10.39
CA LEU A 525 2.03 -10.60 -11.36
C LEU A 525 0.87 -11.15 -12.20
N ASN A 526 0.86 -10.87 -13.50
CA ASN A 526 -0.04 -11.52 -14.45
C ASN A 526 0.51 -12.89 -14.79
N THR A 527 0.00 -13.92 -14.10
CA THR A 527 0.54 -15.27 -14.17
C THR A 527 0.32 -15.89 -15.54
N LYS A 528 -0.75 -15.50 -16.25
CA LYS A 528 -1.04 -16.00 -17.59
C LYS A 528 -0.03 -15.49 -18.60
N ASP A 529 0.15 -14.17 -18.68
CA ASP A 529 0.97 -13.57 -19.72
C ASP A 529 2.48 -13.67 -19.40
N GLN A 530 2.86 -13.63 -18.11
CA GLN A 530 4.26 -13.65 -17.70
C GLN A 530 4.78 -15.07 -17.43
N LEU A 531 3.94 -16.00 -16.96
CA LEU A 531 4.37 -17.36 -16.59
C LEU A 531 3.67 -18.49 -17.35
N GLY A 532 2.65 -18.19 -18.16
CA GLY A 532 1.81 -19.21 -18.80
C GLY A 532 0.96 -20.01 -17.80
N VAL A 533 0.72 -19.46 -16.61
CA VAL A 533 -0.08 -20.08 -15.54
C VAL A 533 -1.49 -19.48 -15.58
N HIS A 534 -2.46 -20.29 -15.94
CA HIS A 534 -3.87 -19.90 -15.98
C HIS A 534 -4.56 -20.28 -14.67
N PHE A 535 -5.40 -19.38 -14.15
CA PHE A 535 -6.24 -19.62 -12.98
C PHE A 535 -5.46 -20.20 -11.78
N PRO A 536 -4.51 -19.45 -11.20
CA PRO A 536 -3.74 -19.91 -10.05
C PRO A 536 -4.66 -20.19 -8.86
N THR A 537 -4.49 -21.32 -8.18
CA THR A 537 -5.45 -21.84 -7.19
C THR A 537 -4.86 -22.21 -5.84
N SER A 538 -3.61 -22.65 -5.80
CA SER A 538 -2.92 -23.01 -4.56
C SER A 538 -1.47 -22.56 -4.61
N LEU A 539 -0.93 -22.22 -3.44
CA LEU A 539 0.44 -21.76 -3.27
C LEU A 539 1.13 -22.53 -2.15
N ASP A 540 2.42 -22.75 -2.29
CA ASP A 540 3.31 -22.98 -1.15
C ASP A 540 4.73 -22.50 -1.46
N ILE A 541 5.56 -22.31 -0.44
CA ILE A 541 6.95 -21.88 -0.59
C ILE A 541 7.85 -22.88 0.14
N ASP A 542 8.89 -23.38 -0.53
CA ASP A 542 9.86 -24.23 0.15
C ASP A 542 10.87 -23.44 1.00
N ASN A 543 11.70 -24.18 1.73
CA ASN A 543 12.74 -23.61 2.58
C ASN A 543 13.85 -22.87 1.81
N THR A 544 13.89 -22.95 0.48
CA THR A 544 14.85 -22.23 -0.37
C THR A 544 14.25 -20.97 -1.01
N GLY A 545 12.94 -20.74 -0.86
CA GLY A 545 12.23 -19.61 -1.42
C GLY A 545 11.60 -19.88 -2.79
N ILE A 546 11.57 -21.14 -3.25
CA ILE A 546 10.86 -21.50 -4.48
C ILE A 546 9.37 -21.46 -4.23
N LEU A 547 8.66 -20.70 -5.08
CA LEU A 547 7.21 -20.61 -5.08
C LEU A 547 6.62 -21.74 -5.92
N TYR A 548 5.69 -22.49 -5.33
CA TYR A 548 4.92 -23.53 -6.00
C TYR A 548 3.53 -22.99 -6.29
N ILE A 549 3.11 -23.03 -7.56
CA ILE A 549 1.80 -22.54 -7.99
C ILE A 549 1.01 -23.69 -8.61
N GLY A 550 -0.02 -24.14 -7.90
CA GLY A 550 -1.05 -25.02 -8.46
C GLY A 550 -2.07 -24.23 -9.26
N CYS A 551 -2.61 -24.83 -10.32
CA CYS A 551 -3.54 -24.14 -11.21
C CYS A 551 -4.79 -24.94 -11.57
N TYR A 552 -5.71 -24.27 -12.28
CA TYR A 552 -6.87 -24.86 -12.92
C TYR A 552 -6.74 -24.76 -14.45
N THR A 553 -7.11 -25.81 -15.17
CA THR A 553 -7.12 -25.82 -16.64
C THR A 553 -8.55 -25.92 -17.17
N TYR A 554 -8.97 -24.95 -17.97
CA TYR A 554 -10.23 -24.99 -18.72
C TYR A 554 -9.95 -25.42 -20.17
N ASN A 555 -10.48 -26.59 -20.57
CA ASN A 555 -10.63 -27.10 -21.94
C ASN A 555 -9.49 -26.85 -22.95
N SER A 556 -8.63 -27.85 -23.18
CA SER A 556 -8.08 -28.19 -24.52
C SER A 556 -7.26 -29.49 -24.58
N GLU A 557 -6.88 -30.07 -23.45
CA GLU A 557 -6.35 -31.45 -23.32
C GLU A 557 -6.97 -32.11 -22.08
N PRO A 558 -7.07 -33.45 -21.98
CA PRO A 558 -7.84 -34.10 -20.92
C PRO A 558 -7.30 -33.69 -19.54
N ASP A 559 -8.11 -32.99 -18.74
CA ASP A 559 -8.10 -32.93 -17.28
C ASP A 559 -6.75 -32.95 -16.51
N GLU A 560 -5.71 -32.23 -16.95
CA GLU A 560 -4.44 -32.19 -16.22
C GLU A 560 -4.03 -30.76 -15.81
N ALA A 561 -4.49 -30.36 -14.62
CA ALA A 561 -3.91 -29.25 -13.87
C ALA A 561 -2.42 -29.46 -13.67
N LYS A 562 -1.70 -28.34 -13.57
CA LYS A 562 -0.25 -28.31 -13.43
C LYS A 562 0.17 -27.67 -12.12
N ILE A 563 1.41 -27.94 -11.75
CA ILE A 563 2.15 -27.25 -10.70
C ILE A 563 3.37 -26.62 -11.34
N TYR A 564 3.57 -25.33 -11.09
CA TYR A 564 4.71 -24.57 -11.57
C TYR A 564 5.64 -24.29 -10.39
N THR A 565 6.94 -24.48 -10.59
CA THR A 565 7.97 -24.07 -9.64
C THR A 565 8.60 -22.79 -10.17
N VAL A 566 8.54 -21.73 -9.38
CA VAL A 566 8.92 -20.39 -9.79
C VAL A 566 9.98 -19.88 -8.83
N GLN A 567 11.16 -19.57 -9.37
CA GLN A 567 12.15 -18.79 -8.65
C GLN A 567 11.66 -17.35 -8.60
N VAL A 568 11.68 -16.76 -7.41
CA VAL A 568 11.38 -15.34 -7.25
C VAL A 568 12.60 -14.64 -6.68
N SER A 569 13.06 -13.57 -7.32
CA SER A 569 14.13 -12.74 -6.76
C SER A 569 13.57 -11.87 -5.62
N GLY A 570 14.28 -11.78 -4.49
CA GLY A 570 13.86 -10.96 -3.35
C GLY A 570 12.99 -11.64 -2.28
N PHE A 571 12.82 -12.97 -2.34
CA PHE A 571 12.17 -13.76 -1.28
C PHE A 571 13.14 -14.32 -0.24
#